data_AF-A0A8C0G350-F1
#
_entry.id   AF-A0A8C0G350-F1
#
_cell.length_a   1.000
_cell.length_b   1.000
_cell.length_c   1.000
_cell.angle_alpha   90.00
_cell.angle_beta   90.00
_cell.angle_gamma   90.00
#
_symmetry.space_group_name_H-M   'P 1'
#
loop_
_entity.id
_entity.type
_entity.pdbx_description
1 polymer ?
#
loop_
_entity_poly.entity_id
_entity_poly.type
_entity_poly.pdbx_seq_one_letter_code
_entity_poly.pdbx_strand_id
1 'polypeptide(L)'
;MGPDVPLLNDYKQEFFLKRFPQTVLGGPRFKLGYCAPPYIYVNQIILFLTPWVLGGVGTLLYQLDIMKDYYTAALSGGLMLVTALILQMTNLYARQKTVTVERMQIQNTLRDEDEYEFSSCVGSETVKFIIPGKKYIVNIVFHSFLAGVMCGLGTWYLLPNRITLLYSNIGGTVVIFVFGWVTICIGEYSLIINTAIETATFQALDTYEITALMRPFYIFVFIAVDLAHR
;
A
#
# COMPACT_ATOMS: atom_id res chain seq x y z
N MET A 1 13.45 32.45 22.47
CA MET A 1 13.96 31.96 21.17
C MET A 1 14.15 33.18 20.29
N GLY A 2 15.32 33.37 19.67
CA GLY A 2 15.60 34.55 18.85
C GLY A 2 14.74 34.56 17.57
N PRO A 3 14.33 35.73 17.06
CA PRO A 3 13.40 35.85 15.93
C PRO A 3 13.93 35.29 14.60
N ASP A 4 15.25 35.02 14.50
CA ASP A 4 15.91 34.57 13.27
C ASP A 4 16.31 33.09 13.28
N VAL A 5 15.88 32.31 14.28
CA VAL A 5 16.14 30.85 14.28
C VAL A 5 14.99 30.17 13.53
N PRO A 6 15.22 29.62 12.32
CA PRO A 6 14.17 28.95 11.58
C PRO A 6 13.64 27.76 12.39
N LEU A 7 12.32 27.60 12.41
CA LEU A 7 11.59 26.53 13.12
C LEU A 7 12.10 25.12 12.73
N LEU A 8 12.58 24.98 11.50
CA LEU A 8 13.22 23.79 10.97
C LEU A 8 14.57 24.18 10.36
N ASN A 9 15.63 23.52 10.81
CA ASN A 9 16.93 23.56 10.14
C ASN A 9 16.81 22.89 8.75
N ASP A 10 17.59 23.29 7.75
CA ASP A 10 17.52 22.78 6.37
C ASP A 10 17.58 21.24 6.32
N TYR A 11 18.47 20.66 7.13
CA TYR A 11 18.56 19.20 7.34
C TYR A 11 17.24 18.57 7.82
N LYS A 12 16.58 19.19 8.81
CA LYS A 12 15.32 18.68 9.36
C LYS A 12 14.16 18.87 8.38
N GLN A 13 14.19 19.94 7.59
CA GLN A 13 13.20 20.20 6.55
C GLN A 13 13.28 19.14 5.45
N GLU A 14 14.49 18.78 5.02
CA GLU A 14 14.66 17.74 4.01
C GLU A 14 14.17 16.39 4.50
N PHE A 15 14.47 16.05 5.77
CA PHE A 15 13.97 14.87 6.43
C PHE A 15 12.44 14.85 6.54
N PHE A 16 11.83 15.98 6.92
CA PHE A 16 10.38 16.12 6.98
C PHE A 16 9.74 15.94 5.60
N LEU A 17 10.30 16.55 4.56
CA LEU A 17 9.80 16.42 3.18
C LEU A 17 9.93 14.99 2.63
N LYS A 18 10.89 14.20 3.11
CA LYS A 18 11.01 12.78 2.79
C LYS A 18 9.94 11.94 3.50
N ARG A 19 9.72 12.18 4.80
CA ARG A 19 8.85 11.34 5.65
C ARG A 19 7.38 11.73 5.66
N PHE A 20 7.04 12.99 5.45
CA PHE A 20 5.66 13.46 5.44
C PHE A 20 4.78 12.75 4.40
N PRO A 21 5.13 12.71 3.09
CA PRO A 21 4.32 12.02 2.11
C PRO A 21 4.26 10.51 2.36
N GLN A 22 5.35 9.92 2.86
CA GLN A 22 5.40 8.51 3.25
C GLN A 22 4.43 8.20 4.40
N THR A 23 4.31 9.10 5.37
CA THR A 23 3.42 8.93 6.53
C THR A 23 1.95 9.09 6.12
N VAL A 24 1.66 10.12 5.32
CA VAL A 24 0.30 10.44 4.85
C VAL A 24 -0.22 9.36 3.92
N LEU A 25 0.59 8.89 2.96
CA LEU A 25 0.20 7.87 1.99
C LEU A 25 0.48 6.44 2.49
N GLY A 26 0.94 6.32 3.74
CA GLY A 26 1.05 5.05 4.46
C GLY A 26 2.14 4.09 3.99
N GLY A 27 3.18 4.58 3.30
CA GLY A 27 4.30 3.73 2.91
C GLY A 27 5.12 4.16 1.69
N PRO A 28 4.54 4.71 0.61
CA PRO A 28 5.29 5.02 -0.61
C PRO A 28 6.39 6.06 -0.38
N ARG A 29 7.57 5.85 -0.97
CA ARG A 29 8.77 6.69 -0.78
C ARG A 29 9.01 7.57 -2.00
N PHE A 30 8.30 8.70 -2.08
CA PHE A 30 8.38 9.63 -3.22
C PHE A 30 9.62 10.52 -3.27
N LYS A 31 10.43 10.54 -2.21
CA LYS A 31 11.70 11.26 -2.19
C LYS A 31 12.75 10.39 -1.53
N LEU A 32 13.61 9.79 -2.34
CA LEU A 32 14.76 9.02 -1.87
C LEU A 32 15.94 9.96 -1.60
N GLY A 33 16.81 9.62 -0.65
CA GLY A 33 17.96 10.46 -0.27
C GLY A 33 19.00 10.66 -1.37
N TYR A 34 18.91 9.86 -2.43
CA TYR A 34 19.80 9.84 -3.58
C TYR A 34 18.99 9.92 -4.89
N CYS A 35 19.66 10.21 -6.03
CA CYS A 35 19.06 10.26 -7.36
C CYS A 35 18.59 8.88 -7.84
N ALA A 36 17.49 8.38 -7.26
CA ALA A 36 16.87 7.15 -7.69
C ALA A 36 16.28 7.32 -9.10
N PRO A 37 16.43 6.33 -9.99
CA PRO A 37 15.86 6.37 -11.33
C PRO A 37 14.34 6.62 -11.33
N PRO A 38 13.81 7.38 -12.30
CA PRO A 38 12.41 7.81 -12.32
C PRO A 38 11.41 6.64 -12.35
N TYR A 39 11.80 5.48 -12.91
CA TYR A 39 10.95 4.30 -13.01
C TYR A 39 10.53 3.73 -11.64
N ILE A 40 11.30 3.97 -10.58
CA ILE A 40 10.98 3.45 -9.24
C ILE A 40 9.76 4.16 -8.66
N TYR A 41 9.73 5.49 -8.79
CA TYR A 41 8.60 6.30 -8.36
C TYR A 41 7.35 5.94 -9.15
N VAL A 42 7.47 5.77 -10.47
CA VAL A 42 6.36 5.33 -11.33
C VAL A 42 5.81 3.98 -10.88
N ASN A 43 6.68 3.00 -10.63
CA ASN A 43 6.26 1.68 -10.16
C ASN A 43 5.56 1.74 -8.79
N GLN A 44 6.04 2.58 -7.86
CA GLN A 44 5.37 2.77 -6.56
C GLN A 44 3.98 3.40 -6.72
N ILE A 45 3.81 4.37 -7.61
CA ILE A 45 2.50 4.97 -7.92
C ILE A 45 1.56 3.92 -8.51
N ILE A 46 2.02 3.15 -9.49
CA ILE A 46 1.22 2.10 -10.14
C ILE A 46 0.74 1.08 -9.10
N LEU A 47 1.64 0.62 -8.25
CA LEU A 47 1.29 -0.34 -7.20
C LEU A 47 0.34 0.25 -6.17
N PHE A 48 0.53 1.52 -5.78
CA PHE A 48 -0.39 2.20 -4.87
C PHE A 48 -1.80 2.36 -5.46
N LEU A 49 -1.92 2.65 -6.76
CA LEU A 49 -3.21 2.83 -7.44
C LEU A 49 -3.85 1.51 -7.90
N THR A 50 -3.16 0.38 -7.76
CA THR A 50 -3.67 -0.93 -8.21
C THR A 50 -5.05 -1.27 -7.61
N PRO A 51 -5.30 -1.14 -6.29
CA PRO A 51 -6.62 -1.39 -5.72
C PRO A 51 -7.71 -0.49 -6.32
N TRP A 52 -7.39 0.79 -6.54
CA TRP A 52 -8.32 1.74 -7.14
C TRP A 52 -8.68 1.36 -8.58
N VAL A 53 -7.72 0.90 -9.38
CA VAL A 53 -7.98 0.44 -10.76
C VAL A 53 -8.85 -0.82 -10.75
N LEU A 54 -8.50 -1.83 -9.95
CA LEU A 54 -9.23 -3.11 -9.90
C LEU A 54 -10.65 -2.94 -9.33
N GLY A 55 -10.79 -2.17 -8.26
CA GLY A 55 -12.09 -1.82 -7.69
C GLY A 55 -12.89 -0.85 -8.56
N GLY A 56 -12.21 0.04 -9.29
CA GLY A 56 -12.80 0.93 -10.28
C GLY A 56 -13.45 0.16 -11.43
N VAL A 57 -12.81 -0.91 -11.92
CA VAL A 57 -13.42 -1.83 -12.90
C VAL A 57 -14.72 -2.43 -12.35
N GLY A 58 -14.71 -2.93 -11.11
CA GLY A 58 -15.92 -3.44 -10.46
C GLY A 58 -17.02 -2.38 -10.33
N THR A 59 -16.63 -1.15 -9.96
CA THR A 59 -17.55 -0.01 -9.83
C THR A 59 -18.18 0.37 -11.18
N LEU A 60 -17.39 0.40 -12.25
CA LEU A 60 -17.88 0.71 -13.60
C LEU A 60 -18.84 -0.36 -14.11
N LEU A 61 -18.54 -1.65 -13.91
CA LEU A 61 -19.42 -2.74 -14.30
C LEU A 61 -20.77 -2.68 -13.56
N TYR A 62 -20.77 -2.24 -12.30
CA TYR A 62 -22.00 -1.97 -11.55
C TYR A 62 -22.79 -0.79 -12.15
N GLN A 63 -22.11 0.32 -12.44
CA GLN A 63 -22.75 1.53 -12.97
C GLN A 63 -23.33 1.34 -14.38
N LEU A 64 -22.75 0.43 -15.17
CA LEU A 64 -23.27 0.04 -16.48
C LEU A 64 -24.39 -1.01 -16.42
N ASP A 65 -24.85 -1.38 -15.22
CA ASP A 65 -25.86 -2.42 -14.97
C ASP A 65 -25.53 -3.79 -15.59
N ILE A 66 -24.23 -4.06 -15.79
CA ILE A 66 -23.74 -5.34 -16.34
C ILE A 66 -23.73 -6.42 -15.25
N MET A 67 -23.45 -6.03 -14.00
CA MET A 67 -23.35 -6.94 -12.87
C MET A 67 -23.97 -6.35 -11.59
N LYS A 68 -24.56 -7.21 -10.76
CA LYS A 68 -25.04 -6.83 -9.42
C LYS A 68 -23.87 -6.51 -8.49
N ASP A 69 -24.19 -5.76 -7.44
CA ASP A 69 -23.27 -5.30 -6.39
C ASP A 69 -22.43 -6.42 -5.73
N TYR A 70 -23.03 -7.55 -5.38
CA TYR A 70 -22.29 -8.67 -4.77
C TYR A 70 -21.25 -9.28 -5.74
N TYR A 71 -21.60 -9.36 -7.04
CA TYR A 71 -20.71 -9.93 -8.04
C TYR A 71 -19.56 -8.98 -8.38
N THR A 72 -19.78 -7.67 -8.35
CA THR A 72 -18.72 -6.67 -8.60
C THR A 72 -17.73 -6.61 -7.42
N ALA A 73 -18.22 -6.76 -6.20
CA ALA A 73 -17.39 -6.92 -5.00
C ALA A 73 -16.54 -8.21 -5.06
N ALA A 74 -17.15 -9.34 -5.45
CA ALA A 74 -16.43 -10.60 -5.61
C ALA A 74 -15.38 -10.53 -6.73
N LEU A 75 -15.70 -9.90 -7.86
CA LEU A 75 -14.77 -9.73 -8.99
C LEU A 75 -13.56 -8.87 -8.60
N SER A 76 -13.80 -7.68 -8.02
CA SER A 76 -12.74 -6.76 -7.60
C SER A 76 -11.83 -7.38 -6.53
N GLY A 77 -12.41 -8.03 -5.53
CA GLY A 77 -11.65 -8.75 -4.51
C GLY A 77 -10.87 -9.94 -5.06
N GLY A 78 -11.46 -10.70 -5.98
CA GLY A 78 -10.79 -11.81 -6.67
C GLY A 78 -9.61 -11.35 -7.52
N LEU A 79 -9.78 -10.27 -8.30
CA LEU A 79 -8.69 -9.65 -9.06
C LEU A 79 -7.57 -9.18 -8.14
N MET A 80 -7.91 -8.51 -7.03
CA MET A 80 -6.94 -8.03 -6.06
C MET A 80 -6.16 -9.17 -5.41
N LEU A 81 -6.84 -10.27 -5.03
CA LEU A 81 -6.21 -11.46 -4.47
C LEU A 81 -5.20 -12.07 -5.45
N VAL A 82 -5.58 -12.21 -6.72
CA VAL A 82 -4.69 -12.75 -7.76
C VAL A 82 -3.48 -11.82 -7.96
N THR A 83 -3.69 -10.51 -8.06
CA THR A 83 -2.60 -9.54 -8.19
C THR A 83 -1.68 -9.56 -6.98
N ALA A 84 -2.21 -9.61 -5.76
CA ALA A 84 -1.43 -9.70 -4.53
C ALA A 84 -0.59 -10.98 -4.50
N LEU A 85 -1.16 -12.13 -4.87
CA LEU A 85 -0.40 -13.39 -4.97
C LEU A 85 0.71 -13.30 -6.01
N ILE A 86 0.45 -12.75 -7.20
CA ILE A 86 1.47 -12.58 -8.25
C ILE A 86 2.63 -11.70 -7.75
N LEU A 87 2.33 -10.58 -7.10
CA LEU A 87 3.34 -9.68 -6.54
C LEU A 87 4.19 -10.39 -5.48
N GLN A 88 3.55 -11.11 -4.55
CA GLN A 88 4.27 -11.82 -3.49
C GLN A 88 5.08 -13.01 -4.02
N MET A 89 4.58 -13.74 -5.03
CA MET A 89 5.32 -14.82 -5.69
C MET A 89 6.52 -14.31 -6.49
N THR A 90 6.37 -13.19 -7.20
CA THR A 90 7.46 -12.53 -7.92
C THR A 90 8.59 -12.15 -6.96
N ASN A 91 8.23 -11.67 -5.78
CA ASN A 91 9.18 -11.32 -4.74
C ASN A 91 9.88 -12.56 -4.13
N LEU A 92 9.13 -13.62 -3.83
CA LEU A 92 9.71 -14.89 -3.39
C LEU A 92 10.73 -15.44 -4.41
N TYR A 93 10.38 -15.37 -5.69
CA TYR A 93 11.26 -15.79 -6.77
C TYR A 93 12.52 -14.91 -6.89
N ALA A 94 12.35 -13.58 -6.78
CA ALA A 94 13.46 -12.64 -6.77
C ALA A 94 14.42 -12.90 -5.59
N ARG A 95 13.86 -13.23 -4.41
CA ARG A 95 14.63 -13.58 -3.21
C ARG A 95 15.42 -14.87 -3.38
N GLN A 96 14.84 -15.90 -3.99
CA GLN A 96 15.56 -17.16 -4.24
C GLN A 96 16.77 -16.96 -5.17
N LYS A 97 16.66 -16.06 -6.15
CA LYS A 97 17.76 -15.71 -7.06
C LYS A 97 18.87 -14.90 -6.39
N THR A 98 18.54 -14.05 -5.41
CA THR A 98 19.52 -13.20 -4.71
C THR A 98 20.13 -13.84 -3.48
N VAL A 99 19.48 -14.79 -2.80
CA VAL A 99 20.06 -15.51 -1.64
C VAL A 99 21.36 -16.25 -2.01
N THR A 100 21.49 -16.70 -3.26
CA THR A 100 22.74 -17.23 -3.81
C THR A 100 23.89 -16.21 -3.91
N VAL A 101 23.58 -14.91 -3.96
CA VAL A 101 24.54 -13.81 -4.11
C VAL A 101 24.79 -13.11 -2.75
N GLU A 102 23.76 -12.91 -1.93
CA GLU A 102 23.84 -12.20 -0.65
C GLU A 102 24.63 -12.94 0.44
N ARG A 103 24.77 -14.28 0.35
CA ARG A 103 25.58 -15.04 1.33
C ARG A 103 27.07 -14.63 1.34
N MET A 104 27.55 -13.91 0.31
CA MET A 104 28.89 -13.30 0.30
C MET A 104 28.95 -11.87 0.90
N GLN A 105 27.82 -11.18 1.10
CA GLN A 105 27.80 -9.74 1.42
C GLN A 105 27.26 -9.39 2.83
N ILE A 106 26.68 -10.36 3.55
CA ILE A 106 26.15 -10.21 4.93
C ILE A 106 27.28 -10.18 5.99
N GLN A 107 28.25 -9.28 5.83
CA GLN A 107 29.25 -9.00 6.88
C GLN A 107 29.37 -7.50 7.21
N ASN A 108 28.34 -6.68 6.94
CA ASN A 108 28.34 -5.28 7.39
C ASN A 108 26.93 -4.80 7.74
N THR A 109 26.50 -5.10 8.97
CA THR A 109 25.17 -4.84 9.54
C THR A 109 25.05 -3.44 10.19
N LEU A 110 25.86 -2.48 9.76
CA LEU A 110 25.92 -1.12 10.33
C LEU A 110 26.06 -0.01 9.26
N ARG A 111 25.86 -0.30 7.97
CA ARG A 111 25.92 0.74 6.94
C ARG A 111 24.51 1.23 6.66
N ASP A 112 24.30 2.48 7.04
CA ASP A 112 23.09 3.28 6.95
C ASP A 112 22.39 3.24 5.58
N GLU A 113 21.13 3.67 5.59
CA GLU A 113 20.07 3.70 4.57
C GLU A 113 20.38 4.12 3.12
N ASP A 114 21.62 4.30 2.67
CA ASP A 114 21.90 4.93 1.38
C ASP A 114 22.74 4.07 0.43
N GLU A 115 22.29 4.06 -0.83
CA GLU A 115 22.86 3.44 -2.04
C GLU A 115 22.38 2.01 -2.37
N TYR A 116 21.13 1.90 -2.82
CA TYR A 116 20.75 0.82 -3.73
C TYR A 116 21.20 1.18 -5.16
N GLU A 117 22.12 0.38 -5.71
CA GLU A 117 22.42 0.42 -7.14
C GLU A 117 21.32 -0.31 -7.92
N PHE A 118 20.44 0.46 -8.57
CA PHE A 118 19.36 -0.11 -9.36
C PHE A 118 19.84 -0.44 -10.78
N SER A 119 20.08 -1.73 -11.04
CA SER A 119 20.57 -2.21 -12.34
C SER A 119 19.51 -2.25 -13.45
N SER A 120 18.22 -2.37 -13.11
CA SER A 120 17.11 -2.44 -14.09
C SER A 120 15.72 -2.23 -13.45
N CYS A 121 14.72 -1.88 -14.26
CA CYS A 121 13.30 -1.74 -13.86
C CYS A 121 12.72 -3.01 -13.20
N VAL A 122 13.23 -4.20 -13.57
CA VAL A 122 12.82 -5.52 -13.04
C VAL A 122 13.99 -6.23 -12.35
N GLY A 123 15.06 -5.50 -12.04
CA GLY A 123 16.20 -6.04 -11.29
C GLY A 123 15.73 -6.59 -9.95
N SER A 124 16.34 -7.68 -9.47
CA SER A 124 16.00 -8.28 -8.17
C SER A 124 16.12 -7.28 -7.02
N GLU A 125 17.05 -6.33 -7.10
CA GLU A 125 17.23 -5.24 -6.14
C GLU A 125 16.05 -4.26 -6.17
N THR A 126 15.57 -3.89 -7.35
CA THR A 126 14.39 -3.01 -7.54
C THR A 126 13.13 -3.68 -6.99
N VAL A 127 12.95 -4.98 -7.25
CA VAL A 127 11.79 -5.74 -6.74
C VAL A 127 11.84 -5.87 -5.22
N LYS A 128 13.01 -6.14 -4.64
CA LYS A 128 13.20 -6.26 -3.18
C LYS A 128 13.04 -4.92 -2.46
N PHE A 129 13.45 -3.83 -3.10
CA PHE A 129 13.29 -2.47 -2.58
C PHE A 129 11.82 -2.02 -2.61
N ILE A 130 11.12 -2.28 -3.71
CA ILE A 130 9.72 -1.87 -3.88
C ILE A 130 8.78 -2.77 -3.08
N ILE A 131 9.10 -4.06 -2.94
CA ILE A 131 8.29 -5.04 -2.20
C ILE A 131 9.22 -5.78 -1.24
N PRO A 132 9.43 -5.29 -0.01
CA PRO A 132 10.11 -6.07 1.02
C PRO A 132 9.21 -7.24 1.41
N GLY A 133 9.56 -8.45 0.97
CA GLY A 133 8.69 -9.62 1.11
C GLY A 133 8.43 -10.00 2.55
N LYS A 134 7.23 -10.51 2.81
CA LYS A 134 6.87 -11.06 4.11
C LYS A 134 7.75 -12.28 4.44
N LYS A 135 8.18 -12.42 5.69
CA LYS A 135 9.14 -13.47 6.09
C LYS A 135 8.56 -14.88 5.99
N TYR A 136 7.27 -15.03 6.30
CA TYR A 136 6.60 -16.32 6.38
C TYR A 136 5.60 -16.53 5.24
N ILE A 137 5.59 -17.73 4.64
CA ILE A 137 4.65 -18.10 3.57
C ILE A 137 3.19 -18.00 4.05
N VAL A 138 2.94 -18.32 5.32
CA VAL A 138 1.61 -18.18 5.93
C VAL A 138 1.15 -16.72 5.91
N ASN A 139 2.02 -15.78 6.26
CA ASN A 139 1.73 -14.35 6.18
C ASN A 139 1.49 -13.93 4.74
N ILE A 140 2.22 -14.48 3.78
CA ILE A 140 2.04 -14.16 2.35
C ILE A 140 0.61 -14.46 1.90
N VAL A 141 0.14 -15.67 2.20
CA VAL A 141 -1.21 -16.12 1.85
C VAL A 141 -2.26 -15.32 2.62
N PHE A 142 -2.05 -15.13 3.92
CA PHE A 142 -2.98 -14.39 4.78
C PHE A 142 -3.14 -12.93 4.35
N HIS A 143 -2.04 -12.20 4.12
CA HIS A 143 -2.09 -10.81 3.67
C HIS A 143 -2.68 -10.69 2.25
N SER A 144 -2.39 -11.64 1.34
CA SER A 144 -2.99 -11.64 0.00
C SER A 144 -4.51 -11.86 0.05
N PHE A 145 -4.95 -12.77 0.91
CA PHE A 145 -6.37 -13.03 1.12
C PHE A 145 -7.05 -11.81 1.73
N LEU A 146 -6.45 -11.20 2.75
CA LEU A 146 -6.98 -10.02 3.42
C LEU A 146 -7.08 -8.81 2.48
N ALA A 147 -6.09 -8.64 1.59
CA ALA A 147 -6.12 -7.65 0.51
C ALA A 147 -7.29 -7.89 -0.45
N GLY A 148 -7.51 -9.14 -0.86
CA GLY A 148 -8.68 -9.50 -1.67
C GLY A 148 -10.01 -9.12 -0.99
N VAL A 149 -10.16 -9.48 0.28
CA VAL A 149 -11.38 -9.18 1.06
C VAL A 149 -11.56 -7.67 1.24
N MET A 150 -10.49 -6.93 1.53
CA MET A 150 -10.56 -5.48 1.75
C MET A 150 -10.92 -4.73 0.47
N CYS A 151 -10.32 -5.07 -0.67
CA CYS A 151 -10.67 -4.48 -1.96
C CYS A 151 -12.12 -4.82 -2.39
N GLY A 152 -12.58 -6.06 -2.16
CA GLY A 152 -13.95 -6.46 -2.48
C GLY A 152 -14.99 -5.73 -1.61
N LEU A 153 -14.80 -5.74 -0.29
CA LEU A 153 -15.67 -5.00 0.63
C LEU A 153 -15.61 -3.50 0.41
N GLY A 154 -14.42 -2.96 0.11
CA GLY A 154 -14.21 -1.57 -0.24
C GLY A 154 -14.96 -1.15 -1.50
N THR A 155 -14.95 -2.00 -2.54
CA THR A 155 -15.72 -1.78 -3.77
C THR A 155 -17.22 -1.74 -3.47
N TRP A 156 -17.72 -2.64 -2.62
CA TRP A 156 -19.13 -2.67 -2.25
C TRP A 156 -19.53 -1.44 -1.42
N TYR A 157 -18.69 -1.04 -0.46
CA TYR A 157 -18.88 0.11 0.40
C TYR A 157 -18.90 1.42 -0.39
N LEU A 158 -18.02 1.58 -1.38
CA LEU A 158 -17.84 2.81 -2.14
C LEU A 158 -18.67 2.90 -3.43
N LEU A 159 -19.71 2.07 -3.63
CA LEU A 159 -20.56 2.19 -4.81
C LEU A 159 -21.23 3.58 -4.86
N PRO A 160 -21.07 4.36 -5.96
CA PRO A 160 -21.57 5.73 -6.03
C PRO A 160 -23.08 5.87 -5.81
N ASN A 161 -23.87 4.87 -6.22
CA ASN A 161 -25.33 4.87 -6.00
C ASN A 161 -25.67 4.78 -4.51
N ARG A 162 -24.89 4.01 -3.75
CA ARG A 162 -25.07 3.85 -2.30
C ARG A 162 -24.67 5.12 -1.55
N ILE A 163 -23.55 5.73 -1.94
CA ILE A 163 -23.10 7.00 -1.33
C ILE A 163 -24.09 8.13 -1.64
N THR A 164 -24.58 8.21 -2.89
CA THR A 164 -25.55 9.24 -3.29
C THR A 164 -26.87 9.12 -2.54
N LEU A 165 -27.32 7.90 -2.26
CA LEU A 165 -28.52 7.66 -1.45
C LEU A 165 -28.37 8.20 -0.01
N LEU A 166 -27.16 8.14 0.56
CA LEU A 166 -26.91 8.58 1.93
C LEU A 166 -26.77 10.11 2.06
N TYR A 167 -26.10 10.76 1.11
CA TYR A 167 -25.78 12.20 1.20
C TYR A 167 -26.67 13.10 0.34
N SER A 168 -27.44 12.55 -0.60
CA SER A 168 -28.32 13.27 -1.53
C SER A 168 -27.64 14.44 -2.28
N ASN A 169 -26.30 14.44 -2.35
CA ASN A 169 -25.48 15.49 -2.93
C ASN A 169 -24.36 14.88 -3.77
N ILE A 170 -24.32 15.24 -5.05
CA ILE A 170 -23.35 14.73 -6.03
C ILE A 170 -21.92 15.11 -5.65
N GLY A 171 -21.69 16.35 -5.21
CA GLY A 171 -20.37 16.81 -4.79
C GLY A 171 -19.84 16.05 -3.58
N GLY A 172 -20.71 15.81 -2.60
CA GLY A 172 -20.38 14.96 -1.43
C GLY A 172 -20.02 13.54 -1.84
N THR A 173 -20.78 12.94 -2.76
CA THR A 173 -20.50 11.60 -3.28
C THR A 173 -19.12 11.50 -3.92
N VAL A 174 -18.76 12.44 -4.78
CA VAL A 174 -17.46 12.41 -5.48
C VAL A 174 -16.31 12.53 -4.48
N VAL A 175 -16.42 13.44 -3.51
CA VAL A 175 -15.40 13.63 -2.47
C VAL A 175 -15.21 12.36 -1.64
N ILE A 176 -16.30 11.77 -1.16
CA ILE A 176 -16.25 10.54 -0.34
C ILE A 176 -15.72 9.36 -1.15
N PHE A 177 -16.10 9.25 -2.42
CA PHE A 177 -15.59 8.22 -3.31
C PHE A 177 -14.07 8.31 -3.48
N VAL A 178 -13.55 9.50 -3.79
CA VAL A 178 -12.10 9.71 -4.01
C VAL A 178 -11.33 9.46 -2.71
N PHE A 179 -11.70 10.09 -1.59
CA PHE A 179 -10.99 9.92 -0.33
C PHE A 179 -11.16 8.52 0.27
N GLY A 180 -12.31 7.87 0.05
CA GLY A 180 -12.54 6.48 0.44
C GLY A 180 -11.59 5.52 -0.30
N TRP A 181 -11.45 5.69 -1.61
CA TRP A 181 -10.51 4.88 -2.40
C TRP A 181 -9.06 5.13 -2.02
N VAL A 182 -8.67 6.37 -1.76
CA VAL A 182 -7.34 6.70 -1.22
C VAL A 182 -7.09 5.98 0.09
N THR A 183 -8.09 5.94 0.98
CA THR A 183 -8.00 5.25 2.28
C THR A 183 -7.82 3.73 2.10
N ILE A 184 -8.57 3.12 1.20
CA ILE A 184 -8.40 1.69 0.86
C ILE A 184 -7.00 1.44 0.28
N CYS A 185 -6.54 2.28 -0.66
CA CYS A 185 -5.20 2.15 -1.23
C CYS A 185 -4.09 2.22 -0.16
N ILE A 186 -4.24 3.10 0.84
CA ILE A 186 -3.32 3.18 1.99
C ILE A 186 -3.32 1.89 2.80
N GLY A 187 -4.49 1.30 3.06
CA GLY A 187 -4.61 0.02 3.76
C GLY A 187 -4.00 -1.14 2.97
N GLU A 188 -4.30 -1.22 1.68
CA GLU A 188 -3.83 -2.29 0.78
C GLU A 188 -2.31 -2.24 0.59
N TYR A 189 -1.76 -1.03 0.45
CA TYR A 189 -0.33 -0.82 0.31
C TYR A 189 0.43 -1.35 1.53
N SER A 190 -0.12 -1.17 2.73
CA SER A 190 0.40 -1.71 3.99
C SER A 190 0.42 -3.25 4.02
N LEU A 191 -0.60 -3.89 3.43
CA LEU A 191 -0.70 -5.36 3.38
C LEU A 191 0.29 -5.98 2.41
N ILE A 192 0.40 -5.40 1.20
CA ILE A 192 1.10 -6.03 0.06
C ILE A 192 2.57 -5.62 0.00
N ILE A 193 2.85 -4.36 0.29
CA ILE A 193 4.17 -3.77 0.06
C ILE A 193 4.86 -3.53 1.38
N ASN A 194 4.49 -2.49 2.09
CA ASN A 194 5.13 -2.17 3.36
C ASN A 194 4.32 -1.12 4.12
N THR A 195 4.45 -1.16 5.44
CA THR A 195 4.01 -0.09 6.33
C THR A 195 5.01 1.05 6.33
N ALA A 196 4.52 2.28 6.47
CA ALA A 196 5.38 3.41 6.85
C ALA A 196 6.17 3.09 8.13
N ILE A 197 7.43 3.52 8.19
CA ILE A 197 8.28 3.34 9.38
C ILE A 197 7.77 4.31 10.45
N GLU A 198 7.04 3.81 11.43
CA GLU A 198 6.67 4.59 12.60
C GLU A 198 7.91 4.78 13.48
N THR A 199 8.18 6.01 13.90
CA THR A 199 9.40 6.41 14.61
C THR A 199 9.58 5.81 16.01
N ALA A 200 8.67 4.93 16.44
CA ALA A 200 8.66 4.37 17.80
C ALA A 200 8.47 2.84 17.84
N THR A 201 8.32 2.15 16.69
CA THR A 201 8.17 0.69 16.69
C THR A 201 9.50 0.02 16.37
N PHE A 202 10.02 -0.75 17.31
CA PHE A 202 11.15 -1.64 17.07
C PHE A 202 10.71 -2.76 16.13
N GLN A 203 10.89 -2.57 14.82
CA GLN A 203 10.56 -3.58 13.79
C GLN A 203 11.26 -4.93 14.02
N ALA A 204 12.40 -4.93 14.73
CA ALA A 204 13.09 -6.15 15.14
C ALA A 204 12.24 -7.07 16.06
N LEU A 205 11.26 -6.50 16.77
CA LEU A 205 10.34 -7.22 17.67
C LEU A 205 9.02 -7.61 16.99
N ASP A 206 8.69 -7.06 15.82
CA ASP A 206 7.45 -7.41 15.08
C ASP A 206 7.65 -8.71 14.29
N THR A 207 7.73 -9.83 15.01
CA THR A 207 7.97 -11.15 14.43
C THR A 207 6.81 -11.63 13.56
N TYR A 208 5.60 -11.15 13.85
CA TYR A 208 4.36 -11.58 13.19
C TYR A 208 3.81 -10.55 12.19
N GLU A 209 4.51 -9.43 11.96
CA GLU A 209 4.12 -8.38 11.00
C GLU A 209 2.75 -7.75 11.32
N ILE A 210 2.43 -7.63 12.62
CA ILE A 210 1.15 -7.13 13.14
C ILE A 210 0.95 -5.66 12.73
N THR A 211 2.04 -4.89 12.63
CA THR A 211 1.98 -3.47 12.24
C THR A 211 1.29 -3.29 10.89
N ALA A 212 1.46 -4.23 9.96
CA ALA A 212 0.83 -4.19 8.63
C ALA A 212 -0.68 -4.38 8.64
N LEU A 213 -1.24 -4.95 9.71
CA LEU A 213 -2.66 -5.24 9.87
C LEU A 213 -3.44 -4.08 10.52
N MET A 214 -2.78 -3.18 11.23
CA MET A 214 -3.45 -2.12 12.00
C MET A 214 -4.30 -1.20 11.12
N ARG A 215 -3.77 -0.73 9.98
CA ARG A 215 -4.51 0.15 9.05
C ARG A 215 -5.71 -0.56 8.40
N PRO A 216 -5.54 -1.75 7.80
CA PRO A 216 -6.67 -2.58 7.33
C PRO A 216 -7.71 -2.85 8.41
N PHE A 217 -7.28 -3.14 9.64
CA PHE A 217 -8.19 -3.42 10.74
C PHE A 217 -9.15 -2.25 11.02
N TYR A 218 -8.65 -1.02 11.09
CA TYR A 218 -9.52 0.15 11.25
C TYR A 218 -10.51 0.29 10.10
N ILE A 219 -10.06 0.09 8.86
CA ILE A 219 -10.92 0.15 7.67
C ILE A 219 -12.04 -0.90 7.75
N PHE A 220 -11.70 -2.13 8.13
CA PHE A 220 -12.69 -3.20 8.30
C PHE A 220 -13.72 -2.88 9.38
N VAL A 221 -13.31 -2.29 10.51
CA VAL A 221 -14.25 -1.89 11.56
C VAL A 221 -15.25 -0.86 11.03
N PHE A 222 -14.80 0.16 10.29
CA PHE A 222 -15.72 1.15 9.70
C PHE A 222 -16.66 0.54 8.66
N ILE A 223 -16.16 -0.33 7.79
CA ILE A 223 -16.99 -1.03 6.80
C ILE A 223 -18.00 -1.94 7.50
N ALA A 224 -17.61 -2.65 8.54
CA ALA A 224 -18.49 -3.54 9.30
C ALA A 224 -19.61 -2.76 10.02
N VAL A 225 -19.29 -1.59 10.59
CA VAL A 225 -20.29 -0.72 11.23
C VAL A 225 -21.27 -0.17 10.19
N ASP A 226 -20.79 0.27 9.01
CA ASP A 226 -21.68 0.72 7.93
C ASP A 226 -22.58 -0.40 7.42
N LEU A 227 -22.05 -1.62 7.27
CA LEU A 227 -22.83 -2.81 6.89
C LEU A 227 -23.86 -3.21 7.95
N ALA A 228 -23.54 -3.09 9.25
CA ALA A 228 -24.43 -3.47 10.33
C ALA A 228 -25.54 -2.44 10.62
N HIS A 229 -25.31 -1.17 10.28
CA HIS A 229 -26.31 -0.11 10.45
C HIS A 229 -27.37 -0.10 9.33
N ARG A 230 -27.11 -0.79 8.23
CA ARG A 230 -27.97 -0.86 7.04
C ARG A 230 -28.82 -2.12 7.03
#